data_AF-A0A8T0IQ78-F1
#
_entry.id   AF-A0A8T0IQ78-F1
#
_cell.length_a   1.000
_cell.length_b   1.000
_cell.length_c   1.000
_cell.angle_alpha   90.00
_cell.angle_beta   90.00
_cell.angle_gamma   90.00
#
_symmetry.space_group_name_H-M   'P 1'
#
loop_
_entity.id
_entity.type
_entity.pdbx_description
1 polymer ?
#
loop_
_entity_poly.entity_id
_entity_poly.type
_entity_poly.pdbx_seq_one_letter_code
_entity_poly.pdbx_strand_id
1 'polypeptide(L)'
;MASTIDFRHLDEGLGGAKRKRKRQDEEEAAEAAAVEAMDIAGETRHASKKAAVAGNDENKPVYGRPTYDGVMAGKVSGRKWKVNKTTRASALRQVGRKSTLEEKNREKEVKRAYKERMTDLKEQIRTNKVEKRKKTEEKARIKKENELRGQAVQKVTNPKTIKKMSKKQRKLLRPAPN
;
A
#
# COMPACT_ATOMS: atom_id res chain seq x y z
N MET A 1 35.37 -5.57 -5.15
CA MET A 1 35.00 -6.73 -4.33
C MET A 1 33.50 -6.68 -4.10
N ALA A 2 32.75 -7.64 -4.65
CA ALA A 2 31.30 -7.66 -4.57
C ALA A 2 30.88 -8.02 -3.14
N SER A 3 30.28 -7.07 -2.42
CA SER A 3 29.66 -7.30 -1.12
C SER A 3 28.48 -8.26 -1.29
N THR A 4 28.61 -9.47 -0.75
CA THR A 4 27.53 -10.46 -0.66
C THR A 4 26.48 -9.97 0.33
N ILE A 5 25.42 -9.37 -0.21
CA ILE A 5 24.24 -9.01 0.58
C ILE A 5 23.62 -10.30 1.13
N ASP A 6 23.57 -10.43 2.46
CA ASP A 6 23.10 -11.60 3.17
C ASP A 6 21.58 -11.51 3.43
N PHE A 7 20.80 -12.36 2.76
CA PHE A 7 19.33 -12.31 2.76
C PHE A 7 18.67 -13.09 3.90
N ARG A 8 19.45 -13.69 4.82
CA ARG A 8 18.90 -14.54 5.90
C ARG A 8 17.97 -13.81 6.87
N HIS A 9 18.03 -12.48 6.94
CA HIS A 9 17.22 -11.65 7.85
C HIS A 9 16.23 -10.70 7.14
N LEU A 10 16.05 -10.82 5.81
CA LEU A 10 15.18 -9.90 5.05
C LEU A 10 13.66 -10.23 5.17
N ASP A 11 13.32 -11.32 5.88
CA ASP A 11 11.93 -11.74 6.15
C ASP A 11 11.44 -11.30 7.54
N GLU A 12 12.24 -10.55 8.30
CA GLU A 12 11.71 -9.71 9.38
C GLU A 12 11.18 -8.44 8.73
N GLY A 13 9.94 -8.56 8.25
CA GLY A 13 9.26 -7.55 7.47
C GLY A 13 9.50 -6.15 8.00
N LEU A 14 9.74 -5.23 7.07
CA LEU A 14 9.79 -3.79 7.26
C LEU A 14 8.78 -3.38 8.35
N GLY A 15 9.26 -3.26 9.59
CA GLY A 15 8.52 -2.83 10.76
C GLY A 15 8.25 -1.33 10.71
N GLY A 16 7.78 -0.85 9.55
CA GLY A 16 7.26 0.49 9.41
C GLY A 16 6.06 0.65 10.33
N ALA A 17 6.03 1.76 11.07
CA ALA A 17 5.01 2.06 12.07
C ALA A 17 3.61 1.65 11.61
N LYS A 18 2.98 0.75 12.36
CA LYS A 18 1.57 0.39 12.18
C LYS A 18 0.69 1.60 12.49
N ARG A 19 0.56 2.54 11.55
CA ARG A 19 -0.47 3.59 11.58
C ARG A 19 -1.82 2.95 11.24
N LYS A 20 -2.40 2.30 12.24
CA LYS A 20 -3.79 1.79 12.26
C LYS A 20 -4.54 2.44 13.43
N ARG A 21 -4.50 3.76 13.52
CA ARG A 21 -5.47 4.59 14.25
C ARG A 21 -5.68 5.83 13.38
N LYS A 22 -6.91 6.04 12.92
CA LYS A 22 -7.22 7.03 11.86
C LYS A 22 -8.53 7.78 12.17
N ARG A 23 -8.86 7.93 13.44
CA ARG A 23 -10.07 8.67 13.85
C ARG A 23 -9.78 9.65 14.99
N GLN A 24 -9.03 9.23 16.02
CA GLN A 24 -8.64 10.12 17.11
C GLN A 24 -7.65 11.21 16.69
N ASP A 25 -6.57 10.87 15.97
CA ASP A 25 -5.56 11.87 15.53
C ASP A 25 -6.12 12.88 14.50
N GLU A 26 -7.16 12.51 13.73
CA GLU A 26 -7.84 13.43 12.79
C GLU A 26 -8.81 14.37 13.53
N GLU A 27 -9.44 13.89 14.62
CA GLU A 27 -10.29 14.71 15.51
C GLU A 27 -9.45 15.69 16.34
N GLU A 28 -8.33 15.25 16.91
CA GLU A 28 -7.40 16.12 17.68
C GLU A 28 -6.75 17.19 16.79
N ALA A 29 -6.40 16.86 15.54
CA ALA A 29 -5.85 17.82 14.59
C ALA A 29 -6.91 18.83 14.09
N ALA A 30 -8.17 18.41 13.96
CA ALA A 30 -9.26 19.31 13.62
C ALA A 30 -9.64 20.25 14.77
N GLU A 31 -9.58 19.76 16.02
CA GLU A 31 -9.83 20.56 17.22
C GLU A 31 -8.70 21.58 17.45
N ALA A 32 -7.44 21.19 17.24
CA ALA A 32 -6.29 22.11 17.28
C ALA A 32 -6.36 23.19 16.19
N ALA A 33 -6.76 22.85 14.96
CA ALA A 33 -6.92 23.81 13.88
C ALA A 33 -8.12 24.75 14.08
N ALA A 34 -9.17 24.30 14.78
CA ALA A 34 -10.32 25.14 15.12
C ALA A 34 -9.99 26.17 16.22
N VAL A 35 -9.10 25.83 17.15
CA VAL A 35 -8.60 26.76 18.18
C VAL A 35 -7.68 27.84 17.56
N GLU A 36 -6.87 27.48 16.55
CA GLU A 36 -5.98 28.42 15.86
C GLU A 36 -6.71 29.39 14.90
N ALA A 37 -7.90 29.03 14.41
CA ALA A 37 -8.69 29.88 13.50
C ALA A 37 -9.50 31.00 14.20
N MET A 38 -9.54 31.03 15.54
CA MET A 38 -10.34 31.99 16.31
C MET A 38 -9.58 33.25 16.78
N ASP A 39 -8.34 33.47 16.33
CA ASP A 39 -7.51 34.65 16.68
C ASP A 39 -7.13 35.50 15.45
N ILE A 40 -8.13 36.08 14.78
CA ILE A 40 -7.93 37.27 13.93
C ILE A 40 -8.88 38.38 14.42
N ALA A 41 -8.55 38.96 15.56
CA ALA A 41 -9.09 40.23 16.02
C ALA A 41 -7.96 41.27 16.08
N GLY A 42 -7.85 42.09 15.03
CA GLY A 42 -6.89 43.20 14.99
C GLY A 42 -6.84 43.91 13.65
N GLU A 43 -7.72 44.91 13.50
CA GLU A 43 -7.59 46.08 12.61
C GLU A 43 -7.40 45.81 11.10
N THR A 44 -8.40 46.10 10.25
CA THR A 44 -8.62 47.47 9.77
C THR A 44 -9.99 47.57 9.10
N ARG A 45 -10.86 48.42 9.67
CA ARG A 45 -12.12 48.83 9.04
C ARG A 45 -11.78 49.77 7.88
N HIS A 46 -11.93 49.33 6.63
CA HIS A 46 -11.81 50.26 5.49
C HIS A 46 -13.07 51.11 5.35
N ALA A 47 -12.93 52.36 5.77
CA ALA A 47 -13.91 53.42 5.72
C ALA A 47 -14.26 53.84 4.28
N SER A 48 -15.56 54.01 4.07
CA SER A 48 -16.24 54.97 3.18
C SER A 48 -15.50 55.55 1.96
N LYS A 49 -16.05 55.25 0.77
CA LYS A 49 -16.17 56.09 -0.45
C LYS A 49 -15.22 57.31 -0.54
N LYS A 50 -14.22 57.26 -1.44
CA LYS A 50 -13.51 58.47 -1.91
C LYS A 50 -14.29 59.13 -3.05
N ALA A 51 -14.57 60.43 -2.92
CA ALA A 51 -15.17 61.26 -3.95
C ALA A 51 -14.21 61.49 -5.13
N ALA A 52 -14.75 61.68 -6.33
CA ALA A 52 -13.98 62.01 -7.54
C ALA A 52 -13.47 63.46 -7.47
N VAL A 53 -12.16 63.64 -7.63
CA VAL A 53 -11.54 64.95 -7.87
C VAL A 53 -11.58 65.20 -9.37
N ALA A 54 -12.25 66.27 -9.80
CA ALA A 54 -12.14 66.79 -11.15
C ALA A 54 -10.81 67.55 -11.29
N GLY A 55 -9.89 67.02 -12.10
CA GLY A 55 -8.66 67.69 -12.49
C GLY A 55 -8.65 67.90 -14.01
N ASN A 56 -8.73 69.17 -14.42
CA ASN A 56 -8.23 69.61 -15.73
C ASN A 56 -6.71 69.33 -15.78
N ASP A 57 -6.25 68.70 -16.86
CA ASP A 57 -5.13 69.20 -17.70
C ASP A 57 -4.33 68.11 -18.47
N GLU A 58 -3.96 68.52 -19.68
CA GLU A 58 -2.84 68.12 -20.55
C GLU A 58 -2.67 66.68 -21.08
N ASN A 59 -3.53 65.73 -20.74
CA ASN A 59 -3.39 64.35 -21.25
C ASN A 59 -4.29 64.06 -22.47
N LYS A 60 -3.99 64.64 -23.65
CA LYS A 60 -4.61 64.23 -24.92
C LYS A 60 -3.56 63.69 -25.88
N PRO A 61 -3.42 62.35 -26.02
CA PRO A 61 -2.43 61.79 -26.94
C PRO A 61 -2.81 62.09 -28.39
N VAL A 62 -1.84 62.62 -29.14
CA VAL A 62 -1.92 62.87 -30.58
C VAL A 62 -1.95 61.52 -31.31
N TYR A 63 -3.04 61.24 -32.01
CA TYR A 63 -3.18 60.02 -32.80
C TYR A 63 -2.29 60.09 -34.06
N GLY A 64 -1.08 59.51 -33.97
CA GLY A 64 -0.24 59.18 -35.12
C GLY A 64 -0.77 57.94 -35.88
N ARG A 65 -0.39 57.81 -37.15
CA ARG A 65 -0.81 56.70 -38.03
C ARG A 65 -0.48 55.35 -37.37
N PRO A 66 -1.41 54.38 -37.27
CA PRO A 66 -1.13 53.09 -36.65
C PRO A 66 -0.07 52.32 -37.45
N THR A 67 1.10 52.08 -36.86
CA THR A 67 2.04 51.08 -37.36
C THR A 67 1.51 49.69 -37.02
N TYR A 68 1.25 48.90 -38.06
CA TYR A 68 0.72 47.55 -37.95
C TYR A 68 1.81 46.60 -37.41
N ASP A 69 1.79 46.33 -36.11
CA ASP A 69 2.70 45.39 -35.42
C ASP A 69 2.32 43.90 -35.62
N GLY A 70 1.48 43.57 -36.63
CA GLY A 70 1.09 42.19 -36.94
C GLY A 70 0.24 41.48 -35.87
N VAL A 71 0.11 42.07 -34.68
CA VAL A 71 -0.78 41.61 -33.62
C VAL A 71 -2.14 42.25 -33.83
N MET A 72 -3.00 41.56 -34.58
CA MET A 72 -4.42 41.90 -34.65
C MET A 72 -4.97 42.05 -33.22
N ALA A 73 -5.33 43.28 -32.87
CA ALA A 73 -5.91 43.65 -31.60
C ALA A 73 -7.05 42.68 -31.24
N GLY A 74 -6.88 41.89 -30.17
CA GLY A 74 -7.93 40.98 -29.68
C GLY A 74 -7.45 39.63 -29.14
N LYS A 75 -6.23 39.18 -29.46
CA LYS A 75 -5.66 37.91 -28.94
C LYS A 75 -4.76 38.12 -27.71
N VAL A 76 -5.23 38.84 -26.69
CA VAL A 76 -4.47 39.09 -25.43
C VAL A 76 -4.80 38.07 -24.33
N SER A 77 -5.68 37.11 -24.60
CA SER A 77 -5.97 36.05 -23.64
C SER A 77 -4.82 35.04 -23.65
N GLY A 78 -3.84 35.20 -22.75
CA GLY A 78 -2.81 34.19 -22.45
C GLY A 78 -3.36 32.83 -21.96
N ARG A 79 -4.68 32.64 -21.97
CA ARG A 79 -5.35 31.38 -21.67
C ARG A 79 -5.19 30.40 -22.84
N LYS A 80 -4.43 29.33 -22.59
CA LYS A 80 -4.07 28.27 -23.54
C LYS A 80 -5.24 27.62 -24.28
N TRP A 81 -6.48 27.72 -23.80
CA TRP A 81 -7.68 27.16 -24.44
C TRP A 81 -8.31 28.04 -25.52
N LYS A 82 -7.97 29.34 -25.56
CA LYS A 82 -8.41 30.28 -26.61
C LYS A 82 -7.39 30.42 -27.76
N VAL A 83 -6.25 29.73 -27.66
CA VAL A 83 -5.23 29.70 -28.71
C VAL A 83 -5.61 28.61 -29.70
N ASN A 84 -5.66 28.95 -30.99
CA ASN A 84 -5.84 27.96 -32.06
C ASN A 84 -4.67 26.97 -32.00
N LYS A 85 -4.97 25.69 -31.78
CA LYS A 85 -3.93 24.65 -31.72
C LYS A 85 -3.30 24.48 -33.10
N THR A 86 -2.02 24.79 -33.22
CA THR A 86 -1.24 24.69 -34.46
C THR A 86 -0.86 23.25 -34.81
N THR A 87 -0.83 22.34 -33.83
CA THR A 87 -0.50 20.92 -34.05
C THR A 87 -1.43 20.00 -33.26
N ARG A 88 -1.62 18.77 -33.77
CA ARG A 88 -2.35 17.71 -33.05
C ARG A 88 -1.48 17.21 -31.88
N ALA A 89 -2.09 16.93 -30.74
CA ALA A 89 -1.38 16.44 -29.55
C ALA A 89 -0.54 15.16 -29.81
N SER A 90 -0.95 14.33 -30.76
CA SER A 90 -0.19 13.15 -31.19
C SER A 90 1.08 13.47 -31.99
N ALA A 91 1.12 14.60 -32.71
CA ALA A 91 2.28 15.01 -33.49
C ALA A 91 3.42 15.53 -32.60
N LEU A 92 3.10 15.99 -31.38
CA LEU A 92 4.09 16.35 -30.35
C LEU A 92 4.73 15.12 -29.72
N ARG A 93 4.11 13.94 -29.84
CA ARG A 93 4.68 12.68 -29.34
C ARG A 93 5.65 12.14 -30.38
N GLN A 94 6.93 12.49 -30.24
CA GLN A 94 7.99 11.77 -30.95
C GLN A 94 8.06 10.34 -30.42
N VAL A 95 7.81 9.36 -31.29
CA VAL A 95 8.04 7.95 -30.98
C VAL A 95 9.53 7.71 -31.21
N GLY A 96 10.29 7.51 -30.13
CA GLY A 96 11.70 7.12 -30.22
C GLY A 96 11.89 5.80 -30.99
N ARG A 97 13.14 5.48 -31.34
CA ARG A 97 13.48 4.24 -32.06
C ARG A 97 12.93 3.04 -31.30
N LYS A 98 12.07 2.25 -31.96
CA LYS A 98 11.52 1.00 -31.40
C LYS A 98 12.67 0.02 -31.16
N SER A 99 12.61 -0.73 -30.06
CA SER A 99 13.58 -1.80 -29.79
C SER A 99 13.61 -2.82 -30.92
N THR A 100 14.81 -3.33 -31.20
CA THR A 100 15.04 -4.35 -32.23
C THR A 100 14.39 -5.67 -31.82
N LEU A 101 14.16 -6.58 -32.77
CA LEU A 101 13.56 -7.88 -32.46
C LEU A 101 14.45 -8.70 -31.50
N GLU A 102 15.76 -8.61 -31.66
CA GLU A 102 16.74 -9.29 -30.81
C GLU A 102 16.70 -8.77 -29.37
N GLU A 103 16.65 -7.45 -29.17
CA GLU A 103 16.50 -6.84 -27.84
C GLU A 103 15.22 -7.33 -27.15
N LYS A 104 14.10 -7.40 -27.89
CA LYS A 104 12.83 -7.91 -27.35
C LYS A 104 12.92 -9.39 -26.97
N ASN A 105 13.66 -10.20 -27.73
CA ASN A 105 13.85 -11.61 -27.40
C ASN A 105 14.72 -11.80 -26.16
N ARG A 106 15.83 -11.05 -26.05
CA ARG A 106 16.66 -11.04 -24.83
C ARG A 106 15.86 -10.62 -23.60
N GLU A 107 15.03 -9.57 -23.70
CA GLU A 107 14.16 -9.16 -22.60
C GLU A 107 13.14 -10.25 -22.20
N LYS A 108 12.58 -10.98 -23.18
CA LYS A 108 11.66 -12.09 -22.90
C LYS A 108 12.36 -13.23 -22.17
N GLU A 109 13.57 -13.59 -22.60
CA GLU A 109 14.39 -14.61 -21.95
C GLU A 109 14.73 -14.23 -20.52
N VAL A 110 15.16 -12.99 -20.28
CA VAL A 110 15.44 -12.48 -18.93
C VAL A 110 14.18 -12.52 -18.05
N LYS A 111 13.03 -12.08 -18.58
CA LYS A 111 11.76 -12.13 -17.84
C LYS A 111 11.32 -13.57 -17.56
N ARG A 112 11.57 -14.50 -18.48
CA ARG A 112 11.26 -15.92 -18.32
C ARG A 112 12.15 -16.54 -17.23
N ALA A 113 13.47 -16.37 -17.32
CA ALA A 113 14.42 -16.87 -16.32
C ALA A 113 14.13 -16.32 -14.91
N TYR A 114 13.75 -15.04 -14.81
CA TYR A 114 13.34 -14.44 -13.54
C TYR A 114 12.07 -15.10 -12.98
N LYS A 115 11.06 -15.34 -13.83
CA LYS A 115 9.81 -15.99 -13.41
C LYS A 115 10.05 -17.43 -12.97
N GLU A 116 10.84 -18.20 -13.70
CA GLU A 116 11.23 -19.58 -13.37
C GLU A 116 11.94 -19.61 -12.01
N ARG A 117 12.96 -18.77 -11.81
CA ARG A 117 13.65 -18.68 -10.52
C ARG A 117 12.71 -18.31 -9.36
N MET A 118 11.78 -17.39 -9.61
CA MET A 118 10.79 -17.01 -8.60
C MET A 118 9.84 -18.17 -8.27
N THR A 119 9.38 -18.93 -9.27
CA THR A 119 8.50 -20.08 -9.04
C THR A 119 9.24 -21.17 -8.26
N ASP A 120 10.48 -21.46 -8.63
CA ASP A 120 11.31 -22.47 -7.95
C ASP A 120 11.49 -22.12 -6.46
N LEU A 121 11.80 -20.86 -6.15
CA LEU A 121 11.92 -20.40 -4.77
C LEU A 121 10.60 -20.50 -3.99
N LYS A 122 9.47 -20.17 -4.62
CA LYS A 122 8.15 -20.31 -3.99
C LYS A 122 7.81 -21.77 -3.72
N GLU A 123 8.15 -22.66 -4.64
CA GLU A 123 7.94 -24.10 -4.50
C GLU A 123 8.82 -24.68 -3.39
N GLN A 124 10.10 -24.31 -3.32
CA GLN A 124 10.99 -24.67 -2.21
C GLN A 124 10.46 -24.19 -0.87
N ILE A 125 9.95 -22.96 -0.78
CA ILE A 125 9.34 -22.46 0.46
C ILE A 125 8.09 -23.28 0.82
N ARG A 126 7.28 -23.67 -0.17
CA ARG A 126 6.08 -24.48 0.04
C ARG A 126 6.43 -25.89 0.52
N THR A 127 7.39 -26.57 -0.11
CA THR A 127 7.85 -27.91 0.32
C THR A 127 8.41 -27.87 1.74
N ASN A 128 9.28 -26.90 2.04
CA ASN A 128 9.84 -26.71 3.39
C ASN A 128 8.75 -26.50 4.45
N LYS A 129 7.71 -25.71 4.14
CA LYS A 129 6.56 -25.50 5.06
C LYS A 129 5.77 -26.79 5.28
N VAL A 130 5.52 -27.56 4.21
CA VAL A 130 4.81 -28.84 4.31
C VAL A 130 5.63 -29.85 5.12
N GLU A 131 6.93 -29.96 4.87
CA GLU A 131 7.80 -30.84 5.64
C GLU A 131 7.87 -30.46 7.12
N LYS A 132 7.93 -29.16 7.44
CA LYS A 132 7.88 -28.70 8.83
C LYS A 132 6.58 -29.11 9.51
N ARG A 133 5.44 -28.97 8.83
CA ARG A 133 4.12 -29.41 9.34
C ARG A 133 4.09 -30.91 9.58
N LYS A 134 4.52 -31.71 8.61
CA LYS A 134 4.60 -33.17 8.73
C LYS A 134 5.47 -33.60 9.92
N LYS A 135 6.66 -33.00 10.08
CA LYS A 135 7.55 -33.27 11.23
C LYS A 135 6.90 -32.90 12.56
N THR A 136 6.14 -31.80 12.63
CA THR A 136 5.42 -31.43 13.86
C THR A 136 4.25 -32.36 14.16
N GLU A 137 3.52 -32.81 13.14
CA GLU A 137 2.42 -33.76 13.26
C GLU A 137 2.92 -35.13 13.72
N GLU A 138 4.04 -35.60 13.15
CA GLU A 138 4.68 -36.85 13.54
C GLU A 138 5.17 -36.79 15.00
N LYS A 139 5.87 -35.71 15.39
CA LYS A 139 6.28 -35.51 16.78
C LYS A 139 5.08 -35.47 17.73
N ALA A 140 3.99 -34.81 17.34
CA ALA A 140 2.77 -34.77 18.14
C ALA A 140 2.10 -36.14 18.24
N ARG A 141 2.11 -36.94 17.16
CA ARG A 141 1.61 -38.32 17.15
C ARG A 141 2.43 -39.20 18.08
N ILE A 142 3.76 -39.18 17.95
CA ILE A 142 4.69 -39.92 18.80
C ILE A 142 4.51 -39.52 20.27
N LYS A 143 4.39 -38.22 20.55
CA LYS A 143 4.15 -37.73 21.91
C LYS A 143 2.84 -38.28 22.48
N LYS A 144 1.73 -38.22 21.73
CA LYS A 144 0.45 -38.78 22.14
C LYS A 144 0.53 -40.29 22.38
N GLU A 145 1.24 -41.01 21.53
CA GLU A 145 1.45 -42.45 21.69
C GLU A 145 2.27 -42.76 22.96
N ASN A 146 3.35 -42.00 23.21
CA ASN A 146 4.16 -42.14 24.41
C ASN A 146 3.38 -41.77 25.68
N GLU A 147 2.54 -40.74 25.63
CA GLU A 147 1.63 -40.38 26.71
C GLU A 147 0.62 -41.50 26.99
N LEU A 148 0.07 -42.15 25.95
CA LEU A 148 -0.82 -43.31 26.10
C LEU A 148 -0.09 -44.51 26.71
N ARG A 149 1.14 -44.81 26.26
CA ARG A 149 1.96 -45.90 26.79
C ARG A 149 2.44 -45.64 28.23
N GLY A 150 2.73 -44.38 28.56
CA GLY A 150 3.26 -43.96 29.87
C GLY A 150 2.19 -43.72 30.94
N GLN A 151 0.90 -43.70 30.58
CA GLN A 151 -0.17 -43.62 31.57
C GLN A 151 -0.22 -44.89 32.41
N ALA A 152 -0.09 -44.75 33.73
CA ALA A 152 -0.30 -45.85 34.66
C ALA A 152 -1.79 -46.24 34.67
N VAL A 153 -2.13 -47.34 33.99
CA VAL A 153 -3.50 -47.83 33.87
C VAL A 153 -3.77 -48.97 34.86
N GLN A 154 -4.86 -48.87 35.62
CA GLN A 154 -5.41 -49.98 36.38
C GLN A 154 -6.33 -50.81 35.48
N LYS A 155 -6.00 -52.10 35.29
CA LYS A 155 -6.82 -53.02 34.52
C LYS A 155 -8.04 -53.44 35.35
N VAL A 156 -9.24 -53.08 34.88
CA VAL A 156 -10.50 -53.55 35.48
C VAL A 156 -10.96 -54.79 34.72
N THR A 157 -10.71 -55.97 35.28
CA THR A 157 -11.06 -57.26 34.65
C THR A 157 -12.46 -57.76 35.01
N ASN A 158 -13.03 -57.33 36.14
CA ASN A 158 -14.32 -57.84 36.63
C ASN A 158 -15.51 -57.11 35.96
N PRO A 159 -16.44 -57.81 35.28
CA PRO A 159 -17.59 -57.16 34.65
C PRO A 159 -18.60 -56.58 35.66
N LYS A 160 -18.66 -57.12 36.89
CA LYS A 160 -19.55 -56.61 37.95
C LYS A 160 -19.12 -55.23 38.44
N THR A 161 -17.83 -54.92 38.44
CA THR A 161 -17.34 -53.59 38.85
C THR A 161 -17.67 -52.56 37.77
N ILE A 162 -17.50 -52.88 36.48
CA ILE A 162 -17.89 -52.03 35.36
C ILE A 162 -19.40 -51.70 35.39
N LYS A 163 -20.24 -52.69 35.71
CA LYS A 163 -21.71 -52.52 35.81
C LYS A 163 -22.11 -51.60 36.98
N LYS A 164 -21.36 -51.60 38.08
CA LYS A 164 -21.59 -50.75 39.26
C LYS A 164 -21.09 -49.30 39.11
N MET A 165 -20.25 -48.99 38.12
CA MET A 165 -19.75 -47.63 37.91
C MET A 165 -20.81 -46.67 37.37
N SER A 166 -20.65 -45.38 37.64
CA SER A 166 -21.49 -44.33 37.04
C SER A 166 -21.32 -44.26 35.51
N LYS A 167 -22.32 -43.70 34.81
CA LYS A 167 -22.25 -43.49 33.35
C LYS A 167 -21.05 -42.63 32.94
N LYS A 168 -20.68 -41.64 33.78
CA LYS A 168 -19.52 -40.76 33.56
C LYS A 168 -18.21 -41.54 33.64
N GLN A 169 -18.03 -42.40 34.65
CA GLN A 169 -16.84 -43.24 34.81
C GLN A 169 -16.72 -44.30 33.69
N ARG A 170 -17.83 -44.92 33.27
CA ARG A 170 -17.84 -45.86 32.14
C ARG A 170 -17.36 -45.23 30.84
N LYS A 171 -17.68 -43.96 30.59
CA LYS A 171 -17.24 -43.22 29.40
C LYS A 171 -15.74 -42.94 29.37
N LEU A 172 -15.06 -42.99 30.52
CA LEU A 172 -13.62 -42.75 30.64
C LEU A 172 -12.79 -44.04 30.42
N LEU A 173 -13.42 -45.22 30.50
CA LEU A 173 -12.73 -46.48 30.20
C LEU A 173 -12.38 -46.54 28.71
N ARG A 174 -11.13 -46.91 28.42
CA ARG A 174 -10.68 -47.23 27.07
C ARG A 174 -10.54 -48.74 26.94
N PRO A 175 -10.85 -49.33 25.77
CA PRO A 175 -10.53 -50.73 25.51
C PRO A 175 -9.02 -50.93 25.68
N ALA A 176 -8.63 -52.03 26.31
CA ALA A 176 -7.23 -52.39 26.42
C ALA A 176 -6.65 -52.58 25.00
N PRO A 177 -5.41 -52.14 24.73
CA PRO A 177 -4.73 -52.55 23.50
C PRO A 177 -4.60 -54.08 23.54
N ASN A 178 -5.10 -54.74 22.49
CA ASN A 178 -4.89 -56.17 22.25
C ASN A 178 -3.43 -56.44 21.92
#